data_AF-A0A8R7PMN6-F1
#
_entry.id   AF-A0A8R7PMN6-F1
#
_cell.length_a   1.000
_cell.length_b   1.000
_cell.length_c   1.000
_cell.angle_alpha   90.00
_cell.angle_beta   90.00
_cell.angle_gamma   90.00
#
_symmetry.space_group_name_H-M   'P 1'
#
loop_
_entity.id
_entity.type
_entity.pdbx_description
1 polymer ?
#
loop_
_entity_poly.entity_id
_entity_poly.type
_entity_poly.pdbx_seq_one_letter_code
_entity_poly.pdbx_strand_id
1 'polypeptide(L)'
;MLLEELLRCQIQEWYPAFRRHTVPTAIIPLPAAFLRYLAGRTAYPDPDEGDQGPLPFVLPTLTSGRAPFPPLQGHFPDPVSLLDRDNTDPLFGDSDSDDEGEGLLPPAFPELEAAVDAAIADLGGAALPKLNWSAPKDAVFMAADGTVRCTCFAEVAMLLRASDCVAHDLVSARSSCQDFVRANRVRRNAAEGSLSDPGENCSEVGARGGGSDAPEEDAEQESSDDDETWVDDGFQYYLALRKWYPGLRPESEFRCFVRGRKLVGVSQRDPSAYYPSLPGWSAEVQPKIEDFFEEFIEPQFASENYTFDVYVRADGRVKLIDFNPWGGYTLPLLFT
;
A
#
# COMPACT_ATOMS: atom_id res chain seq x y z
N MET A 1 1.85 -20.20 -2.76
CA MET A 1 2.19 -18.90 -3.36
C MET A 1 3.63 -18.60 -2.98
N LEU A 2 4.46 -18.42 -4.00
CA LEU A 2 5.84 -17.99 -3.87
C LEU A 2 5.91 -16.46 -3.87
N LEU A 3 6.96 -15.91 -3.26
CA LEU A 3 7.18 -14.46 -3.18
C LEU A 3 7.26 -13.84 -4.58
N GLU A 4 7.92 -14.51 -5.52
CA GLU A 4 8.04 -14.03 -6.90
C GLU A 4 6.67 -13.94 -7.61
N GLU A 5 5.76 -14.88 -7.36
CA GLU A 5 4.39 -14.85 -7.90
C GLU A 5 3.59 -13.65 -7.37
N LEU A 6 3.77 -13.34 -6.07
CA LEU A 6 3.18 -12.18 -5.43
C LEU A 6 3.75 -10.87 -6.01
N LEU A 7 5.08 -10.80 -6.13
CA LEU A 7 5.77 -9.60 -6.63
C LEU A 7 5.37 -9.26 -8.07
N ARG A 8 5.14 -10.26 -8.93
CA ARG A 8 4.61 -10.05 -10.29
C ARG A 8 3.19 -9.47 -10.34
N CYS A 9 2.41 -9.65 -9.28
CA CYS A 9 1.05 -9.11 -9.19
C CYS A 9 1.00 -7.67 -8.69
N GLN A 10 2.15 -7.07 -8.36
CA GLN A 10 2.22 -5.67 -7.97
C GLN A 10 1.83 -4.75 -9.12
N ILE A 11 1.00 -3.75 -8.84
CA ILE A 11 0.47 -2.86 -9.87
C ILE A 11 1.55 -2.15 -10.68
N GLN A 12 2.64 -1.70 -10.04
CA GLN A 12 3.71 -1.03 -10.75
C GLN A 12 4.50 -1.96 -11.69
N GLU A 13 4.47 -3.27 -11.46
CA GLU A 13 5.16 -4.27 -12.30
C GLU A 13 4.36 -4.55 -13.57
N TRP A 14 3.05 -4.83 -13.45
CA TRP A 14 2.25 -5.19 -14.62
C TRP A 14 1.65 -4.00 -15.37
N TYR A 15 1.35 -2.89 -14.69
CA TYR A 15 0.66 -1.74 -15.33
C TYR A 15 1.37 -1.21 -16.58
N PRO A 16 2.72 -1.06 -16.62
CA PRO A 16 3.42 -0.57 -17.82
C PRO A 16 3.15 -1.42 -19.07
N ALA A 17 3.13 -2.75 -18.94
CA ALA A 17 2.86 -3.67 -20.04
C ALA A 17 1.39 -3.59 -20.52
N PHE A 18 0.46 -3.40 -19.58
CA PHE A 18 -0.99 -3.44 -19.88
C PHE A 18 -1.65 -2.05 -19.97
N ARG A 19 -0.89 -0.96 -20.00
CA ARG A 19 -1.39 0.43 -19.95
C ARG A 19 -2.51 0.73 -20.95
N ARG A 20 -2.48 0.14 -22.14
CA ARG A 20 -3.51 0.32 -23.20
C ARG A 20 -4.81 -0.44 -22.92
N HIS A 21 -4.72 -1.53 -22.15
CA HIS A 21 -5.78 -2.48 -21.89
C HIS A 21 -6.39 -2.35 -20.48
N THR A 22 -5.87 -1.46 -19.64
CA THR A 22 -6.37 -1.23 -18.27
C THR A 22 -6.89 0.21 -18.07
N VAL A 23 -7.27 0.53 -16.84
CA VAL A 23 -7.72 1.86 -16.40
C VAL A 23 -6.52 2.81 -16.28
N PRO A 24 -6.60 4.06 -16.77
CA PRO A 24 -5.54 5.04 -16.54
C PRO A 24 -5.18 5.15 -15.06
N THR A 25 -3.89 4.96 -14.75
CA THR A 25 -3.37 4.89 -13.39
C THR A 25 -2.12 5.75 -13.27
N ALA A 26 -2.04 6.56 -12.21
CA ALA A 26 -0.82 7.21 -11.76
C ALA A 26 -0.20 6.38 -10.62
N ILE A 27 1.12 6.24 -10.62
CA ILE A 27 1.85 5.45 -9.62
C ILE A 27 2.84 6.37 -8.92
N ILE A 28 2.76 6.43 -7.59
CA ILE A 28 3.55 7.32 -6.75
C ILE A 28 4.29 6.46 -5.71
N PRO A 29 5.63 6.49 -5.64
CA PRO A 29 6.36 5.81 -4.58
C PRO A 29 6.02 6.44 -3.22
N LEU A 30 5.72 5.61 -2.22
CA LEU A 30 5.35 6.08 -0.90
C LEU A 30 6.59 6.33 -0.03
N PRO A 31 6.68 7.47 0.67
CA PRO A 31 7.75 7.73 1.60
C PRO A 31 7.61 6.84 2.83
N ALA A 32 8.74 6.44 3.41
CA ALA A 32 8.78 5.59 4.61
C ALA A 32 7.93 6.14 5.77
N ALA A 33 7.97 7.45 6.00
CA ALA A 33 7.19 8.11 7.05
C ALA A 33 5.67 7.89 6.87
N PHE A 34 5.18 7.92 5.63
CA PHE A 34 3.77 7.66 5.35
C PHE A 34 3.42 6.18 5.51
N LEU A 35 4.32 5.27 5.17
CA LEU A 35 4.12 3.83 5.41
C LEU A 35 4.05 3.50 6.90
N ARG A 36 4.92 4.12 7.72
CA ARG A 36 4.88 4.02 9.18
C ARG A 36 3.55 4.55 9.73
N TYR A 37 3.12 5.70 9.22
CA TYR A 37 1.80 6.26 9.52
C TYR A 37 0.68 5.27 9.17
N LEU A 38 0.64 4.70 7.97
CA LEU A 38 -0.38 3.72 7.59
C LEU A 38 -0.37 2.48 8.50
N ALA A 39 0.81 2.04 8.93
CA ALA A 39 0.98 0.93 9.86
C ALA A 39 0.65 1.26 11.34
N GLY A 40 0.17 2.47 11.63
CA GLY A 40 -0.17 2.90 12.98
C GLY A 40 1.03 3.19 13.89
N ARG A 41 2.20 3.45 13.31
CA ARG A 41 3.45 3.78 14.02
C ARG A 41 3.78 5.27 13.88
N THR A 42 4.69 5.77 14.71
CA THR A 42 5.21 7.13 14.61
C THR A 42 5.86 7.35 13.25
N ALA A 43 5.38 8.36 12.50
CA ALA A 43 5.85 8.64 11.14
C ALA A 43 7.34 8.99 11.10
N TYR A 44 7.78 9.81 12.06
CA TYR A 44 9.16 10.25 12.25
C TYR A 44 9.62 9.81 13.65
N PRO A 45 10.16 8.58 13.81
CA PRO A 45 10.62 8.11 15.10
C PRO A 45 11.85 8.90 15.54
N ASP A 46 11.90 9.31 16.80
CA ASP A 46 13.12 9.79 17.43
C ASP A 46 14.01 8.58 17.78
N PRO A 47 15.30 8.53 17.40
CA PRO A 47 16.19 7.43 17.75
C PRO A 47 16.34 7.22 19.26
N ASP A 48 16.15 8.27 20.07
CA ASP A 48 16.29 8.23 21.53
C ASP A 48 15.00 7.80 22.24
N GLU A 49 13.85 7.82 21.55
CA GLU A 49 12.58 7.33 22.07
C GLU A 49 12.24 5.94 21.52
N GLY A 50 11.97 5.00 22.43
CA GLY A 50 11.49 3.67 22.04
C GLY A 50 10.17 3.72 21.28
N ASP A 51 9.86 2.65 20.54
CA ASP A 51 8.61 2.55 19.76
C ASP A 51 7.41 2.74 20.68
N GLN A 52 6.80 3.92 20.62
CA GLN A 52 5.54 4.20 21.30
C GLN A 52 4.50 3.26 20.69
N GLY A 53 3.67 2.64 21.53
CA GLY A 53 2.68 1.67 21.09
C GLY A 53 1.73 2.18 19.99
N PRO A 54 0.75 1.38 19.54
CA PRO A 54 -0.11 1.74 18.42
C PRO A 54 -0.75 3.12 18.62
N LEU A 55 -0.47 4.03 17.69
CA LEU A 55 -0.93 5.40 17.76
C LEU A 55 -2.42 5.49 17.43
N PRO A 56 -3.16 6.45 18.04
CA PRO A 56 -4.55 6.69 17.71
C PRO A 56 -4.72 7.01 16.22
N PHE A 57 -5.92 6.76 15.71
CA PHE A 57 -6.28 7.18 14.36
C PHE A 57 -6.40 8.70 14.33
N VAL A 58 -5.43 9.36 13.68
CA VAL A 58 -5.42 10.81 13.47
C VAL A 58 -5.12 11.06 12.00
N LEU A 59 -5.87 11.97 11.38
CA LEU A 59 -5.61 12.38 10.00
C LEU A 59 -4.36 13.26 9.92
N PRO A 60 -3.61 13.21 8.81
CA PRO A 60 -2.44 14.07 8.66
C PRO A 60 -2.83 15.54 8.68
N THR A 61 -1.93 16.39 9.19
CA THR A 61 -2.05 17.84 9.01
C THR A 61 -1.94 18.17 7.53
N LEU A 62 -2.93 18.90 7.00
CA LEU A 62 -3.02 19.20 5.57
C LEU A 62 -2.51 20.60 5.27
N THR A 63 -1.71 20.74 4.21
CA THR A 63 -1.21 22.05 3.77
C THR A 63 -2.19 22.78 2.86
N SER A 64 -3.05 22.05 2.16
CA SER A 64 -4.07 22.62 1.25
C SER A 64 -5.34 23.13 1.95
N GLY A 65 -5.56 22.75 3.22
CA GLY A 65 -6.80 23.02 3.96
C GLY A 65 -8.03 22.25 3.45
N ARG A 66 -7.88 21.29 2.53
CA ARG A 66 -8.97 20.47 2.00
C ARG A 66 -9.34 19.34 2.96
N ALA A 67 -10.48 19.46 3.63
CA ALA A 67 -10.96 18.38 4.51
C ALA A 67 -11.51 17.18 3.72
N PRO A 68 -11.44 15.95 4.28
CA PRO A 68 -12.02 14.75 3.65
C PRO A 68 -13.55 14.72 3.71
N PHE A 69 -14.15 15.61 4.50
CA PHE A 69 -15.59 15.79 4.59
C PHE A 69 -15.94 17.19 4.10
N PRO A 70 -17.00 17.35 3.30
CA PRO A 70 -17.50 18.68 2.99
C PRO A 70 -17.84 19.41 4.30
N PRO A 71 -17.54 20.72 4.42
CA PRO A 71 -17.91 21.48 5.61
C PRO A 71 -19.42 21.38 5.80
N LEU A 72 -19.86 21.01 7.02
CA LEU A 72 -21.28 20.98 7.38
C LEU A 72 -21.87 22.38 7.21
N GLN A 73 -22.51 22.64 6.07
CA GLN A 73 -23.29 23.85 5.86
C GLN A 73 -24.61 23.73 6.61
N GLY A 74 -24.60 24.25 7.83
CA GLY A 74 -25.80 24.47 8.63
C GLY A 74 -25.64 24.02 10.06
N HIS A 75 -25.98 24.91 10.99
CA HIS A 75 -26.33 24.57 12.36
C HIS A 75 -27.48 23.56 12.37
N PHE A 76 -27.18 22.28 12.21
CA PHE A 76 -28.03 21.23 12.74
C PHE A 76 -27.47 20.87 14.11
N PRO A 77 -28.25 21.05 15.20
CA PRO A 77 -27.83 20.53 16.48
C PRO A 77 -27.61 19.04 16.32
N ASP A 78 -26.44 18.58 16.74
CA ASP A 78 -26.07 17.18 16.77
C ASP A 78 -27.19 16.37 17.45
N PRO A 79 -27.79 15.36 16.80
CA PRO A 79 -28.81 14.52 17.44
C PRO A 79 -28.28 13.80 18.70
N VAL A 80 -26.96 13.63 18.84
CA VAL A 80 -26.33 13.09 20.06
C VAL A 80 -26.43 14.08 21.21
N SER A 81 -26.33 15.39 20.96
CA SER A 81 -26.60 16.44 21.95
C SER A 81 -28.06 16.49 22.44
N LEU A 82 -28.99 15.78 21.80
CA LEU A 82 -30.36 15.61 22.30
C LEU A 82 -30.52 14.39 23.21
N LEU A 83 -29.63 13.40 23.12
CA LEU A 83 -29.63 12.19 23.95
C LEU A 83 -28.86 12.40 25.26
N ASP A 84 -27.95 13.37 25.32
CA ASP A 84 -27.20 13.73 26.52
C ASP A 84 -27.96 14.66 27.49
N ARG A 85 -29.21 15.06 27.19
CA ARG A 85 -29.95 16.07 27.97
C ARG A 85 -30.53 15.60 29.32
N ASP A 86 -30.40 14.32 29.68
CA ASP A 86 -30.94 13.78 30.94
C ASP A 86 -29.90 13.44 32.02
N ASN A 87 -28.61 13.77 31.83
CA ASN A 87 -27.63 13.71 32.92
C ASN A 87 -27.28 15.13 33.42
N THR A 88 -28.23 15.75 34.12
CA THR A 88 -27.88 16.80 35.10
C THR A 88 -27.16 16.14 36.28
N ASP A 89 -25.84 16.07 36.21
CA ASP A 89 -24.99 16.00 37.40
C ASP A 89 -24.05 17.23 37.42
N PRO A 90 -23.99 17.99 38.52
CA PRO A 90 -23.29 19.27 38.59
C PRO A 90 -21.81 19.02 38.90
N LEU A 91 -21.02 18.61 37.90
CA LEU A 91 -19.59 18.35 38.08
C LEU A 91 -18.66 18.99 37.04
N PHE A 92 -19.14 19.95 36.25
CA PHE A 92 -18.26 20.87 35.54
C PHE A 92 -17.91 22.01 36.50
N GLY A 93 -17.04 21.68 37.43
CA GLY A 93 -16.22 22.68 38.10
C GLY A 93 -15.42 23.41 37.04
N ASP A 94 -15.62 24.72 37.01
CA ASP A 94 -14.70 25.67 36.41
C ASP A 94 -13.27 25.31 36.85
N SER A 95 -12.47 24.82 35.90
CA SER A 95 -11.04 24.65 36.08
C SER A 95 -10.39 25.01 34.75
N ASP A 96 -9.91 26.25 34.68
CA ASP A 96 -8.69 26.55 33.95
C ASP A 96 -7.64 25.53 34.39
N SER A 97 -7.47 24.49 33.60
CA SER A 97 -6.34 23.57 33.69
C SER A 97 -5.69 23.56 32.34
N ASP A 98 -4.55 24.24 32.26
CA ASP A 98 -3.52 24.08 31.24
C ASP A 98 -3.05 22.62 31.21
N ASP A 99 -3.89 21.70 30.73
CA ASP A 99 -3.51 20.34 30.41
C ASP A 99 -2.82 20.39 29.04
N GLU A 100 -1.57 20.83 29.05
CA GLU A 100 -0.60 20.48 28.00
C GLU A 100 -0.34 18.97 28.12
N GLY A 101 -1.34 18.15 27.76
CA GLY A 101 -1.08 16.78 27.39
C GLY A 101 -0.16 16.81 26.18
N GLU A 102 0.97 16.12 26.26
CA GLU A 102 1.90 15.85 25.15
C GLU A 102 1.20 15.03 24.04
N GLY A 103 0.16 15.61 23.43
CA GLY A 103 -0.52 15.04 22.29
C GLY A 103 0.42 15.14 21.10
N LEU A 104 0.94 13.99 20.67
CA LEU A 104 1.74 13.88 19.45
C LEU A 104 1.04 14.62 18.31
N LEU A 105 1.70 15.68 17.80
CA LEU A 105 1.17 16.47 16.70
C LEU A 105 0.93 15.56 15.48
N PRO A 106 -0.20 15.73 14.76
CA PRO A 106 -0.45 14.93 13.58
C PRO A 106 0.66 15.13 12.54
N PRO A 107 1.17 14.05 11.92
CA PRO A 107 2.22 14.18 10.92
C PRO A 107 1.70 14.92 9.68
N ALA A 108 2.61 15.56 8.94
CA ALA A 108 2.32 16.19 7.66
C ALA A 108 3.15 15.52 6.54
N PHE A 109 2.60 15.52 5.33
CA PHE A 109 3.23 14.93 4.14
C PHE A 109 3.07 15.84 2.91
N PRO A 110 3.62 17.06 2.92
CA PRO A 110 3.32 18.09 1.91
C PRO A 110 3.69 17.68 0.48
N GLU A 111 4.81 17.01 0.26
CA GLU A 111 5.24 16.56 -1.08
C GLU A 111 4.31 15.47 -1.60
N LEU A 112 3.92 14.52 -0.74
CA LEU A 112 2.98 13.45 -1.09
C LEU A 112 1.58 14.01 -1.34
N GLU A 113 1.12 14.95 -0.51
CA GLU A 113 -0.16 15.65 -0.68
C GLU A 113 -0.22 16.33 -2.05
N ALA A 114 0.80 17.11 -2.41
CA ALA A 114 0.88 17.78 -3.69
C ALA A 114 0.90 16.79 -4.87
N ALA A 115 1.68 15.70 -4.76
CA ALA A 115 1.76 14.67 -5.80
C ALA A 115 0.43 13.94 -6.01
N VAL A 116 -0.27 13.61 -4.93
CA VAL A 116 -1.58 12.95 -4.98
C VAL A 116 -2.64 13.86 -5.59
N ASP A 117 -2.73 15.10 -5.12
CA ASP A 117 -3.71 16.06 -5.63
C ASP A 117 -3.49 16.38 -7.11
N ALA A 118 -2.23 16.53 -7.54
CA ALA A 118 -1.88 16.70 -8.95
C ALA A 118 -2.28 15.49 -9.80
N ALA A 119 -1.97 14.27 -9.33
CA ALA A 119 -2.35 13.04 -10.02
C ALA A 119 -3.87 12.86 -10.13
N ILE A 120 -4.63 13.20 -9.08
CA ILE A 120 -6.10 13.18 -9.11
C ILE A 120 -6.62 14.17 -10.17
N ALA A 121 -6.06 15.38 -10.23
CA ALA A 121 -6.44 16.37 -11.23
C ALA A 121 -6.20 15.84 -12.66
N ASP A 122 -5.03 15.26 -12.94
CA ASP A 122 -4.67 14.68 -14.23
C ASP A 122 -5.57 13.49 -14.64
N LEU A 123 -6.05 12.72 -13.65
CA LEU A 123 -6.98 11.61 -13.87
C LEU A 123 -8.42 12.08 -14.13
N GLY A 124 -8.70 13.37 -13.99
CA GLY A 124 -10.03 13.97 -14.23
C GLY A 124 -10.81 14.28 -12.95
N GLY A 125 -10.10 14.55 -11.84
CA GLY A 125 -10.66 15.07 -10.60
C GLY A 125 -11.18 14.02 -9.61
N ALA A 126 -11.13 12.74 -9.96
CA ALA A 126 -11.48 11.67 -9.03
C ALA A 126 -10.68 10.38 -9.35
N ALA A 127 -10.22 9.72 -8.30
CA ALA A 127 -9.45 8.48 -8.39
C ALA A 127 -9.84 7.47 -7.30
N LEU A 128 -9.52 6.20 -7.54
CA LEU A 128 -9.58 5.10 -6.59
C LEU A 128 -8.13 4.80 -6.16
N PRO A 129 -7.79 4.90 -4.86
CA PRO A 129 -6.46 4.55 -4.36
C PRO A 129 -6.30 3.04 -4.17
N LYS A 130 -5.09 2.52 -4.40
CA LYS A 130 -4.67 1.19 -3.95
C LYS A 130 -3.17 1.17 -3.67
N LEU A 131 -2.73 0.26 -2.81
CA LEU A 131 -1.32 -0.05 -2.68
C LEU A 131 -0.89 -1.03 -3.78
N ASN A 132 0.30 -1.62 -3.63
CA ASN A 132 0.90 -2.56 -4.58
C ASN A 132 -0.10 -3.65 -5.02
N TRP A 133 -0.91 -4.19 -4.10
CA TRP A 133 -1.85 -5.28 -4.39
C TRP A 133 -3.30 -4.91 -4.11
N SER A 134 -3.60 -4.24 -2.99
CA SER A 134 -4.96 -4.14 -2.47
C SER A 134 -5.52 -2.71 -2.48
N ALA A 135 -6.81 -2.59 -2.80
CA ALA A 135 -7.58 -1.35 -2.69
C ALA A 135 -8.39 -1.35 -1.37
N PRO A 136 -8.64 -0.18 -0.75
CA PRO A 136 -9.31 -0.08 0.55
C PRO A 136 -10.83 -0.21 0.45
N LYS A 137 -11.31 -1.29 -0.17
CA LYS A 137 -12.75 -1.55 -0.41
C LYS A 137 -13.52 -1.85 0.88
N ASP A 138 -12.81 -2.31 1.90
CA ASP A 138 -13.27 -2.55 3.26
C ASP A 138 -13.43 -1.27 4.09
N ALA A 139 -12.74 -0.18 3.71
CA ALA A 139 -12.78 1.10 4.42
C ALA A 139 -13.85 2.08 3.92
N VAL A 140 -14.76 1.65 3.04
CA VAL A 140 -15.80 2.53 2.45
C VAL A 140 -16.70 3.19 3.48
N PHE A 141 -16.79 2.63 4.70
CA PHE A 141 -17.55 3.20 5.81
C PHE A 141 -17.00 4.56 6.29
N MET A 142 -15.74 4.88 5.95
CA MET A 142 -15.13 6.17 6.27
C MET A 142 -15.47 7.27 5.25
N ALA A 143 -15.88 6.89 4.04
CA ALA A 143 -16.20 7.86 2.99
C ALA A 143 -17.64 8.37 3.13
N ALA A 144 -17.83 9.68 2.92
CA ALA A 144 -19.14 10.32 3.02
C ALA A 144 -20.17 9.77 2.01
N ASP A 145 -19.73 9.33 0.84
CA ASP A 145 -20.58 8.76 -0.21
C ASP A 145 -20.65 7.22 -0.18
N GLY A 146 -19.98 6.58 0.78
CA GLY A 146 -19.92 5.12 0.90
C GLY A 146 -19.14 4.44 -0.23
N THR A 147 -18.24 5.16 -0.92
CA THR A 147 -17.42 4.63 -2.01
C THR A 147 -15.92 4.77 -1.73
N VAL A 148 -15.08 4.14 -2.57
CA VAL A 148 -13.61 4.31 -2.55
C VAL A 148 -13.13 5.49 -3.41
N ARG A 149 -14.05 6.39 -3.79
CA ARG A 149 -13.73 7.55 -4.61
C ARG A 149 -13.00 8.59 -3.74
N CYS A 150 -11.87 9.07 -4.24
CA CYS A 150 -11.15 10.19 -3.66
C CYS A 150 -10.98 11.32 -4.68
N THR A 151 -11.03 12.54 -4.18
CA THR A 151 -10.90 13.82 -4.88
C THR A 151 -9.77 14.67 -4.32
N CYS A 152 -9.23 14.30 -3.15
CA CYS A 152 -8.05 14.91 -2.54
C CYS A 152 -7.24 13.91 -1.70
N PHE A 153 -6.02 14.30 -1.32
CA PHE A 153 -5.13 13.53 -0.45
C PHE A 153 -5.75 13.13 0.89
N ALA A 154 -6.56 14.01 1.51
CA ALA A 154 -7.16 13.73 2.80
C ALA A 154 -8.06 12.47 2.78
N GLU A 155 -8.88 12.33 1.73
CA GLU A 155 -9.74 11.16 1.53
C GLU A 155 -8.90 9.90 1.26
N VAL A 156 -7.81 10.04 0.49
CA VAL A 156 -6.87 8.93 0.22
C VAL A 156 -6.23 8.45 1.52
N ALA A 157 -5.66 9.36 2.32
CA ALA A 157 -5.00 9.02 3.57
C ALA A 157 -5.98 8.38 4.57
N MET A 158 -7.20 8.92 4.67
CA MET A 158 -8.26 8.38 5.52
C MET A 158 -8.63 6.94 5.14
N LEU A 159 -8.93 6.68 3.86
CA LEU A 159 -9.30 5.34 3.40
C LEU A 159 -8.16 4.33 3.56
N LEU A 160 -6.93 4.72 3.22
CA LEU A 160 -5.79 3.83 3.35
C LEU A 160 -5.51 3.48 4.82
N ARG A 161 -5.57 4.46 5.72
CA ARG A 161 -5.30 4.24 7.15
C ARG A 161 -6.37 3.38 7.84
N ALA A 162 -7.60 3.39 7.34
CA ALA A 162 -8.72 2.64 7.91
C ALA A 162 -8.94 1.24 7.29
N SER A 163 -8.09 0.82 6.34
CA SER A 163 -8.29 -0.44 5.59
C SER A 163 -7.44 -1.59 6.15
N ASP A 164 -8.10 -2.71 6.45
CA ASP A 164 -7.45 -3.97 6.81
C ASP A 164 -6.74 -4.59 5.61
N CYS A 165 -7.25 -4.40 4.39
CA CYS A 165 -6.59 -4.82 3.16
C CYS A 165 -5.24 -4.10 2.97
N VAL A 166 -5.18 -2.80 3.29
CA VAL A 166 -3.94 -2.00 3.24
C VAL A 166 -2.99 -2.44 4.37
N ALA A 167 -3.50 -2.66 5.58
CA ALA A 167 -2.68 -3.19 6.68
C ALA A 167 -2.09 -4.56 6.32
N HIS A 168 -2.85 -5.44 5.69
CA HIS A 168 -2.39 -6.73 5.20
C HIS A 168 -1.27 -6.59 4.16
N ASP A 169 -1.40 -5.68 3.19
CA ASP A 169 -0.34 -5.39 2.20
C ASP A 169 0.99 -5.00 2.88
N LEU A 170 0.94 -4.21 3.96
CA LEU A 170 2.11 -3.71 4.67
C LEU A 170 2.75 -4.74 5.61
N VAL A 171 1.96 -5.64 6.21
CA VAL A 171 2.43 -6.49 7.32
C VAL A 171 2.48 -7.98 6.96
N SER A 172 1.54 -8.45 6.15
CA SER A 172 1.26 -9.89 6.01
C SER A 172 1.47 -10.44 4.61
N ALA A 173 1.33 -9.63 3.56
CA ALA A 173 1.33 -10.11 2.19
C ALA A 173 2.61 -10.89 1.82
N ARG A 174 3.79 -10.29 2.03
CA ARG A 174 5.09 -10.91 1.74
C ARG A 174 5.43 -12.02 2.73
N SER A 175 5.20 -11.79 4.03
CA SER A 175 5.53 -12.74 5.10
C SER A 175 4.72 -14.04 5.05
N SER A 176 3.58 -14.03 4.35
CA SER A 176 2.75 -15.22 4.12
C SER A 176 3.22 -16.08 2.93
N CYS A 177 4.25 -15.66 2.18
CA CYS A 177 4.81 -16.45 1.09
C CYS A 177 5.65 -17.62 1.62
N GLN A 178 5.56 -18.78 0.95
CA GLN A 178 6.18 -20.03 1.44
C GLN A 178 7.71 -19.98 1.52
N ASP A 179 8.31 -19.19 0.64
CA ASP A 179 9.74 -18.99 0.44
C ASP A 179 10.23 -17.65 1.02
N PHE A 180 9.39 -16.93 1.78
CA PHE A 180 9.79 -15.67 2.38
C PHE A 180 10.83 -15.90 3.48
N VAL A 181 12.02 -15.34 3.27
CA VAL A 181 13.08 -15.27 4.28
C VAL A 181 13.34 -13.81 4.59
N ARG A 182 13.21 -13.43 5.86
CA ARG A 182 13.52 -12.08 6.30
C ARG A 182 15.03 -11.82 6.18
N ALA A 183 15.43 -10.69 5.62
CA ALA A 183 16.84 -10.32 5.58
C ALA A 183 17.35 -10.17 7.03
N ASN A 184 18.41 -10.88 7.38
CA ASN A 184 19.03 -10.70 8.69
C ASN A 184 19.59 -9.28 8.76
N ARG A 185 19.12 -8.49 9.74
CA ARG A 185 19.80 -7.24 10.13
C ARG A 185 21.23 -7.61 10.50
N VAL A 186 22.19 -7.26 9.66
CA VAL A 186 23.61 -7.37 10.00
C VAL A 186 23.86 -6.33 11.08
N ARG A 187 23.76 -6.73 12.35
CA ARG A 187 24.29 -5.91 13.44
C ARG A 187 25.78 -5.78 13.18
N ARG A 188 26.24 -4.63 12.67
CA ARG A 188 27.63 -4.23 12.79
C ARG A 188 27.86 -3.99 14.28
N ASN A 189 28.21 -5.04 15.01
CA ASN A 189 28.69 -4.87 16.37
C ASN A 189 29.93 -3.99 16.27
N ALA A 190 29.84 -2.77 16.81
CA ALA A 190 30.99 -1.99 17.19
C ALA A 190 31.91 -2.90 18.02
N ALA A 191 33.16 -3.01 17.59
CA ALA A 191 34.18 -3.75 18.31
C ALA A 191 34.45 -3.01 19.63
N GLU A 192 33.81 -3.45 20.72
CA GLU A 192 34.32 -3.18 22.06
C GLU A 192 35.45 -4.15 22.35
N GLY A 193 36.61 -3.56 22.64
CA GLY A 193 37.87 -4.26 22.82
C GLY A 193 37.87 -5.21 24.00
N SER A 194 38.59 -6.32 23.82
CA SER A 194 39.21 -7.04 24.92
C SER A 194 40.70 -7.18 24.63
N LEU A 195 41.48 -6.36 25.33
CA LEU A 195 42.93 -6.47 25.46
C LEU A 195 43.23 -7.31 26.71
N SER A 196 43.82 -8.49 26.54
CA SER A 196 44.81 -9.05 27.48
C SER A 196 45.64 -10.14 26.77
N ASP A 197 46.92 -9.82 26.63
CA ASP A 197 48.07 -10.51 25.99
C ASP A 197 48.65 -11.65 26.89
N PRO A 198 49.84 -12.24 26.63
CA PRO A 198 50.36 -13.03 25.49
C PRO A 198 50.81 -14.46 25.89
N GLY A 199 51.10 -15.32 24.90
CA GLY A 199 51.90 -16.54 25.10
C GLY A 199 52.56 -17.07 23.83
N GLU A 200 53.90 -17.09 23.85
CA GLU A 200 54.81 -17.98 23.08
C GLU A 200 55.30 -17.58 21.68
N ASN A 201 56.31 -16.71 21.70
CA ASN A 201 57.66 -16.82 21.11
C ASN A 201 58.00 -17.99 20.14
N CYS A 202 58.49 -17.66 18.93
CA CYS A 202 59.66 -18.33 18.31
C CYS A 202 60.27 -17.54 17.11
N SER A 203 61.51 -17.06 17.33
CA SER A 203 62.68 -16.94 16.43
C SER A 203 62.65 -16.08 15.13
N GLU A 204 63.21 -14.85 15.23
CA GLU A 204 64.50 -14.36 14.63
C GLU A 204 65.12 -15.15 13.43
N VAL A 205 65.69 -14.60 12.32
CA VAL A 205 66.55 -13.41 12.08
C VAL A 205 66.62 -13.02 10.56
N GLY A 206 66.59 -11.69 10.26
CA GLY A 206 67.45 -10.96 9.27
C GLY A 206 67.07 -10.96 7.76
N ALA A 207 67.24 -9.90 6.95
CA ALA A 207 67.76 -8.54 7.12
C ALA A 207 67.53 -7.68 5.82
N ARG A 208 67.28 -6.36 5.98
CA ARG A 208 67.55 -5.19 5.08
C ARG A 208 66.88 -5.16 3.67
N GLY A 209 66.31 -4.07 3.14
CA GLY A 209 66.13 -2.67 3.54
C GLY A 209 65.80 -1.80 2.30
N GLY A 210 65.02 -0.73 2.49
CA GLY A 210 64.74 0.37 1.52
C GLY A 210 63.64 0.07 0.49
N GLY A 211 62.59 0.85 0.28
CA GLY A 211 62.31 2.25 0.59
C GLY A 211 61.73 2.87 -0.68
N SER A 212 60.42 3.11 -0.73
CA SER A 212 59.80 3.98 -1.74
C SER A 212 58.40 4.39 -1.27
N ASP A 213 58.29 5.69 -0.94
CA ASP A 213 57.07 6.44 -0.69
C ASP A 213 56.13 6.42 -1.90
N ALA A 214 54.84 6.19 -1.66
CA ALA A 214 53.76 6.61 -2.54
C ALA A 214 52.53 6.96 -1.66
N PRO A 215 51.81 8.06 -1.94
CA PRO A 215 50.82 8.60 -1.02
C PRO A 215 49.50 7.83 -1.11
N GLU A 216 48.91 7.59 0.07
CA GLU A 216 47.51 7.25 0.26
C GLU A 216 46.65 8.48 -0.08
N GLU A 217 45.75 8.34 -1.05
CA GLU A 217 44.59 9.22 -1.19
C GLU A 217 43.38 8.42 -0.71
N ASP A 218 43.07 8.57 0.57
CA ASP A 218 41.79 8.16 1.15
C ASP A 218 40.68 9.04 0.57
N ALA A 219 39.93 8.48 -0.39
CA ALA A 219 38.62 9.00 -0.72
C ALA A 219 37.63 8.46 0.33
N GLU A 220 37.51 9.21 1.44
CA GLU A 220 36.41 9.07 2.39
C GLU A 220 35.10 9.30 1.65
N GLN A 221 34.42 8.21 1.30
CA GLN A 221 33.04 8.25 0.87
C GLN A 221 32.18 8.05 2.13
N GLU A 222 31.88 9.16 2.79
CA GLU A 222 30.86 9.21 3.84
C GLU A 222 29.50 8.83 3.22
N SER A 223 29.10 7.57 3.42
CA SER A 223 27.70 7.15 3.26
C SER A 223 27.05 7.12 4.64
N SER A 224 26.72 8.30 5.16
CA SER A 224 25.66 8.44 6.16
C SER A 224 24.32 8.38 5.44
N ASP A 225 23.41 7.48 5.84
CA ASP A 225 21.93 7.68 5.86
C ASP A 225 21.06 6.42 5.66
N ASP A 226 21.58 5.18 5.68
CA ASP A 226 20.78 4.06 5.17
C ASP A 226 20.25 2.98 6.14
N ASP A 227 20.38 3.09 7.48
CA ASP A 227 20.13 1.89 8.33
C ASP A 227 18.90 1.88 9.28
N GLU A 228 18.05 2.92 9.36
CA GLU A 228 16.91 2.89 10.32
C GLU A 228 15.50 3.27 9.80
N THR A 229 15.29 3.40 8.48
CA THR A 229 14.10 4.09 7.96
C THR A 229 12.98 3.22 7.34
N TRP A 230 13.03 1.88 7.35
CA TRP A 230 12.07 1.07 6.57
C TRP A 230 11.07 0.24 7.40
N VAL A 231 9.81 0.17 6.94
CA VAL A 231 8.74 -0.61 7.60
C VAL A 231 8.86 -2.12 7.33
N ASP A 232 9.43 -2.49 6.19
CA ASP A 232 9.56 -3.89 5.70
C ASP A 232 10.91 -4.12 4.99
N ASP A 233 12.01 -3.92 5.74
CA ASP A 233 13.38 -4.29 5.32
C ASP A 233 13.81 -3.71 3.94
N GLY A 234 13.52 -2.42 3.69
CA GLY A 234 13.89 -1.73 2.45
C GLY A 234 12.91 -1.91 1.28
N PHE A 235 11.76 -2.55 1.49
CA PHE A 235 10.79 -2.76 0.42
C PHE A 235 10.00 -1.49 0.08
N GLN A 236 10.02 -1.14 -1.20
CA GLN A 236 9.32 0.04 -1.71
C GLN A 236 7.83 -0.27 -1.97
N TYR A 237 6.96 0.50 -1.32
CA TYR A 237 5.53 0.50 -1.58
C TYR A 237 5.14 1.67 -2.49
N TYR A 238 4.05 1.49 -3.23
CA TYR A 238 3.54 2.47 -4.19
C TYR A 238 2.06 2.71 -3.93
N LEU A 239 1.66 3.98 -4.04
CA LEU A 239 0.28 4.38 -4.15
C LEU A 239 -0.07 4.46 -5.64
N ALA A 240 -1.02 3.63 -6.05
CA ALA A 240 -1.62 3.72 -7.36
C ALA A 240 -2.98 4.40 -7.29
N LEU A 241 -3.12 5.51 -8.02
CA LEU A 241 -4.36 6.25 -8.18
C LEU A 241 -4.96 5.89 -9.54
N ARG A 242 -6.06 5.15 -9.53
CA ARG A 242 -6.78 4.74 -10.74
C ARG A 242 -7.90 5.72 -11.05
N LYS A 243 -8.04 6.15 -12.30
CA LYS A 243 -9.13 7.03 -12.71
C LYS A 243 -10.50 6.48 -12.27
N TRP A 244 -11.28 7.31 -11.60
CA TRP A 244 -12.63 6.95 -11.17
C TRP A 244 -13.63 7.01 -12.33
N TYR A 245 -14.49 6.00 -12.42
CA TYR A 245 -15.58 5.93 -13.38
C TYR A 245 -16.88 5.62 -12.64
N PRO A 246 -17.78 6.61 -12.46
CA PRO A 246 -19.01 6.42 -11.67
C PRO A 246 -20.02 5.46 -12.31
N GLY A 247 -19.88 5.17 -13.60
CA GLY A 247 -20.79 4.29 -14.36
C GLY A 247 -20.30 2.84 -14.50
N LEU A 248 -19.29 2.41 -13.73
CA LEU A 248 -18.88 1.01 -13.74
C LEU A 248 -19.94 0.16 -13.05
N ARG A 249 -20.31 -0.92 -13.73
CA ARG A 249 -21.39 -1.82 -13.31
C ARG A 249 -20.80 -3.09 -12.73
N PRO A 250 -21.01 -3.43 -11.44
CA PRO A 250 -20.40 -4.60 -10.81
C PRO A 250 -20.68 -5.92 -11.55
N GLU A 251 -21.84 -6.05 -12.20
CA GLU A 251 -22.20 -7.24 -12.99
C GLU A 251 -21.33 -7.45 -14.23
N SER A 252 -20.57 -6.44 -14.64
CA SER A 252 -19.68 -6.49 -15.80
C SER A 252 -18.23 -6.81 -15.43
N GLU A 253 -17.96 -7.13 -14.16
CA GLU A 253 -16.64 -7.51 -13.66
C GLU A 253 -16.54 -9.02 -13.41
N PHE A 254 -15.43 -9.63 -13.86
CA PHE A 254 -15.19 -11.06 -13.82
C PHE A 254 -13.80 -11.38 -13.33
N ARG A 255 -13.67 -12.49 -12.59
CA ARG A 255 -12.38 -13.08 -12.23
C ARG A 255 -12.09 -14.26 -13.14
N CYS A 256 -10.90 -14.24 -13.73
CA CYS A 256 -10.40 -15.25 -14.64
C CYS A 256 -9.29 -16.04 -13.94
N PHE A 257 -9.32 -17.36 -14.06
CA PHE A 257 -8.42 -18.28 -13.36
C PHE A 257 -7.50 -18.94 -14.37
N VAL A 258 -6.19 -18.74 -14.21
CA VAL A 258 -5.16 -19.28 -15.12
C VAL A 258 -4.30 -20.28 -14.37
N ARG A 259 -4.21 -21.51 -14.90
CA ARG A 259 -3.38 -22.58 -14.34
C ARG A 259 -2.58 -23.27 -15.45
N GLY A 260 -1.27 -23.40 -15.26
CA GLY A 260 -0.37 -23.94 -16.27
C GLY A 260 -0.48 -23.17 -17.60
N ARG A 261 -0.54 -21.83 -17.53
CA ARG A 261 -0.73 -20.90 -18.66
C ARG A 261 -2.03 -21.09 -19.46
N LYS A 262 -3.03 -21.79 -18.91
CA LYS A 262 -4.34 -21.97 -19.54
C LYS A 262 -5.43 -21.32 -18.71
N LEU A 263 -6.36 -20.63 -19.37
CA LEU A 263 -7.58 -20.16 -18.75
C LEU A 263 -8.46 -21.38 -18.38
N VAL A 264 -8.61 -21.65 -17.09
CA VAL A 264 -9.33 -22.83 -16.57
C VAL A 264 -10.71 -22.50 -16.01
N GLY A 265 -11.01 -21.22 -15.80
CA GLY A 265 -12.33 -20.81 -15.31
C GLY A 265 -12.52 -19.30 -15.36
N VAL A 266 -13.78 -18.88 -15.39
CA VAL A 266 -14.19 -17.49 -15.25
C VAL A 266 -15.41 -17.45 -14.33
N SER A 267 -15.41 -16.55 -13.34
CA SER A 267 -16.55 -16.29 -12.47
C SER A 267 -16.91 -14.82 -12.45
N GLN A 268 -18.17 -14.52 -12.11
CA GLN A 268 -18.58 -13.18 -11.70
C GLN A 268 -17.71 -12.71 -10.52
N ARG A 269 -17.34 -11.43 -10.50
CA ARG A 269 -16.48 -10.86 -9.45
C ARG A 269 -17.22 -10.59 -8.15
N ASP A 270 -18.48 -10.21 -8.22
CA ASP A 270 -19.37 -10.03 -7.08
C ASP A 270 -20.28 -11.26 -6.89
N PRO A 271 -19.94 -12.21 -6.01
CA PRO A 271 -20.76 -13.39 -5.77
C PRO A 271 -21.98 -13.12 -4.86
N SER A 272 -22.10 -11.91 -4.30
CA SER A 272 -23.15 -11.58 -3.32
C SER A 272 -24.47 -11.16 -3.96
N ALA A 273 -24.46 -10.81 -5.25
CA ALA A 273 -25.61 -10.31 -5.97
C ALA A 273 -25.95 -11.16 -7.21
N TYR A 274 -27.25 -11.37 -7.42
CA TYR A 274 -27.78 -11.90 -8.68
C TYR A 274 -28.14 -10.76 -9.62
N TYR A 275 -27.61 -10.78 -10.85
CA TYR A 275 -27.93 -9.78 -11.87
C TYR A 275 -28.76 -10.40 -12.99
N PRO A 276 -30.02 -9.98 -13.21
CA PRO A 276 -30.89 -10.51 -14.25
C PRO A 276 -30.39 -10.31 -15.69
N SER A 277 -29.38 -9.45 -15.88
CA SER A 277 -28.69 -9.21 -17.15
C SER A 277 -27.60 -10.24 -17.49
N LEU A 278 -27.21 -11.10 -16.54
CA LEU A 278 -26.17 -12.11 -16.73
C LEU A 278 -26.61 -13.41 -17.45
N PRO A 279 -27.87 -13.89 -17.38
CA PRO A 279 -28.28 -15.04 -18.17
C PRO A 279 -28.02 -14.81 -19.68
N GLY A 280 -27.32 -15.74 -20.34
CA GLY A 280 -26.86 -15.60 -21.74
C GLY A 280 -25.43 -15.05 -21.90
N TRP A 281 -24.82 -14.57 -20.81
CA TRP A 281 -23.48 -14.01 -20.79
C TRP A 281 -22.39 -14.96 -21.30
N SER A 282 -22.48 -16.26 -21.02
CA SER A 282 -21.43 -17.19 -21.46
C SER A 282 -21.31 -17.22 -22.99
N ALA A 283 -22.39 -16.99 -23.74
CA ALA A 283 -22.32 -16.97 -25.19
C ALA A 283 -21.69 -15.67 -25.73
N GLU A 284 -21.88 -14.54 -25.05
CA GLU A 284 -21.47 -13.23 -25.56
C GLU A 284 -20.16 -12.70 -24.98
N VAL A 285 -19.79 -13.11 -23.77
CA VAL A 285 -18.67 -12.53 -23.03
C VAL A 285 -17.54 -13.52 -22.81
N GLN A 286 -17.82 -14.80 -22.63
CA GLN A 286 -16.76 -15.81 -22.52
C GLN A 286 -15.79 -15.75 -23.71
N PRO A 287 -16.25 -15.70 -24.99
CA PRO A 287 -15.33 -15.63 -26.12
C PRO A 287 -14.47 -14.35 -26.09
N LYS A 288 -15.03 -13.22 -25.66
CA LYS A 288 -14.29 -11.95 -25.57
C LYS A 288 -13.19 -12.00 -24.51
N ILE A 289 -13.43 -12.70 -23.40
CA ILE A 289 -12.44 -12.88 -22.33
C ILE A 289 -11.36 -13.87 -22.78
N GLU A 290 -11.74 -14.95 -23.47
CA GLU A 290 -10.82 -15.92 -24.06
C GLU A 290 -9.90 -15.26 -25.10
N ASP A 291 -10.47 -14.52 -26.06
CA ASP A 291 -9.72 -13.75 -27.05
C ASP A 291 -8.76 -12.75 -26.38
N PHE A 292 -9.25 -12.01 -25.37
CA PHE A 292 -8.43 -11.05 -24.63
C PHE A 292 -7.28 -11.73 -23.87
N PHE A 293 -7.53 -12.92 -23.31
CA PHE A 293 -6.52 -13.71 -22.61
C PHE A 293 -5.43 -14.17 -23.58
N GLU A 294 -5.81 -14.79 -24.70
CA GLU A 294 -4.88 -15.34 -25.68
C GLU A 294 -4.07 -14.26 -26.40
N GLU A 295 -4.70 -13.13 -26.75
CA GLU A 295 -4.05 -12.06 -27.51
C GLU A 295 -3.16 -11.15 -26.64
N PHE A 296 -3.60 -10.82 -25.42
CA PHE A 296 -2.95 -9.78 -24.62
C PHE A 296 -2.33 -10.28 -23.32
N ILE A 297 -2.99 -11.18 -22.58
CA ILE A 297 -2.59 -11.55 -21.21
C ILE A 297 -1.53 -12.65 -21.20
N GLU A 298 -1.82 -13.81 -21.80
CA GLU A 298 -0.94 -14.98 -21.81
C GLU A 298 0.46 -14.68 -22.36
N PRO A 299 0.61 -13.92 -23.47
CA PRO A 299 1.93 -13.68 -24.05
C PRO A 299 2.82 -12.76 -23.20
N GLN A 300 2.22 -11.96 -22.30
CA GLN A 300 2.92 -10.90 -21.57
C GLN A 300 3.10 -11.21 -20.07
N PHE A 301 2.14 -11.90 -19.43
CA PHE A 301 2.23 -12.18 -18.00
C PHE A 301 3.04 -13.47 -17.76
N ALA A 302 4.18 -13.34 -17.09
CA ALA A 302 5.19 -14.40 -17.00
C ALA A 302 4.80 -15.59 -16.09
N SER A 303 3.88 -15.40 -15.15
CA SER A 303 3.49 -16.46 -14.21
C SER A 303 2.72 -17.58 -14.90
N GLU A 304 2.92 -18.83 -14.43
CA GLU A 304 2.15 -19.98 -14.94
C GLU A 304 0.77 -20.09 -14.30
N ASN A 305 0.65 -19.67 -13.03
CA ASN A 305 -0.57 -19.79 -12.23
C ASN A 305 -0.90 -18.43 -11.62
N TYR A 306 -2.07 -17.89 -11.94
CA TYR A 306 -2.52 -16.60 -11.44
C TYR A 306 -4.02 -16.43 -11.68
N THR A 307 -4.57 -15.36 -11.13
CA THR A 307 -5.90 -14.89 -11.50
C THR A 307 -5.79 -13.46 -12.01
N PHE A 308 -6.71 -13.08 -12.89
CA PHE A 308 -6.82 -11.69 -13.33
C PHE A 308 -8.28 -11.28 -13.37
N ASP A 309 -8.54 -10.04 -12.97
CA ASP A 309 -9.88 -9.46 -12.97
C ASP A 309 -10.05 -8.62 -14.23
N VAL A 310 -11.20 -8.72 -14.88
CA VAL A 310 -11.54 -7.96 -16.10
C VAL A 310 -12.91 -7.31 -15.99
N TYR A 311 -13.06 -6.19 -16.69
CA TYR A 311 -14.33 -5.52 -16.90
C TYR A 311 -14.72 -5.56 -18.38
N VAL A 312 -15.91 -6.05 -18.68
CA VAL A 312 -16.42 -6.15 -20.05
C VAL A 312 -17.40 -5.01 -20.30
N ARG A 313 -17.02 -4.10 -21.19
CA ARG A 313 -17.84 -2.92 -21.50
C ARG A 313 -19.07 -3.29 -22.33
N ALA A 314 -20.07 -2.41 -22.33
CA ALA A 314 -21.27 -2.55 -23.15
C ALA A 314 -20.99 -2.62 -24.66
N ASP A 315 -19.87 -2.06 -25.13
CA ASP A 315 -19.42 -2.15 -26.52
C ASP A 315 -18.60 -3.42 -26.83
N GLY A 316 -18.49 -4.34 -25.87
CA GLY A 316 -17.74 -5.59 -25.99
C GLY A 316 -16.25 -5.48 -25.71
N ARG A 317 -15.69 -4.29 -25.49
CA ARG A 317 -14.26 -4.17 -25.15
C ARG A 317 -13.98 -4.66 -23.74
N VAL A 318 -12.95 -5.49 -23.61
CA VAL A 318 -12.45 -5.99 -22.32
C VAL A 318 -11.38 -5.03 -21.78
N LYS A 319 -11.43 -4.78 -20.48
CA LYS A 319 -10.42 -4.01 -19.75
C LYS A 319 -9.89 -4.83 -18.60
N LEU A 320 -8.56 -4.93 -18.50
CA LEU A 320 -7.88 -5.51 -17.35
C LEU A 320 -8.09 -4.62 -16.12
N ILE A 321 -8.48 -5.22 -15.00
CA ILE A 321 -8.70 -4.56 -13.72
C ILE A 321 -7.59 -4.91 -12.73
N ASP A 322 -7.20 -6.18 -12.60
CA ASP A 322 -6.16 -6.55 -11.63
C ASP A 322 -5.51 -7.89 -11.97
N PHE A 323 -4.32 -8.12 -11.42
CA PHE A 323 -3.72 -9.44 -11.30
C PHE A 323 -3.62 -9.83 -9.84
N ASN A 324 -3.88 -11.09 -9.53
CA ASN A 324 -3.69 -11.65 -8.20
C ASN A 324 -3.02 -13.03 -8.30
N PRO A 325 -2.19 -13.39 -7.30
CA PRO A 325 -1.54 -14.70 -7.28
C PRO A 325 -2.55 -15.84 -7.19
N TRP A 326 -2.13 -17.03 -7.62
CA TRP A 326 -2.94 -18.24 -7.48
C TRP A 326 -2.97 -18.71 -6.02
N GLY A 327 -4.15 -18.66 -5.41
CA GLY A 327 -4.36 -19.04 -4.00
C GLY A 327 -3.91 -17.95 -3.01
N GLY A 328 -3.54 -18.37 -1.80
CA GLY A 328 -3.24 -17.44 -0.71
C GLY A 328 -4.50 -16.71 -0.24
N TYR A 329 -4.46 -15.39 -0.21
CA TYR A 329 -5.58 -14.52 0.16
C TYR A 329 -6.48 -14.13 -1.03
N THR A 330 -6.16 -14.61 -2.25
CA THR A 330 -7.01 -14.42 -3.41
C THR A 330 -8.30 -15.23 -3.26
N LEU A 331 -9.44 -14.54 -3.09
CA LEU A 331 -10.74 -15.20 -2.97
C LEU A 331 -11.09 -16.01 -4.24
N PRO A 332 -11.54 -17.27 -4.10
CA PRO A 332 -11.91 -18.13 -5.23
C PRO A 332 -13.33 -17.84 -5.78
N LEU A 333 -14.10 -16.99 -5.08
CA LEU A 333 -15.43 -16.54 -5.46
C LEU A 333 -16.41 -17.70 -5.64
N LEU A 334 -16.78 -18.04 -6.88
CA LEU A 334 -17.74 -19.10 -7.20
C LEU A 334 -17.09 -20.48 -7.38
N PHE A 335 -15.77 -20.57 -7.26
CA PHE A 335 -15.02 -21.83 -7.32
C PHE A 335 -14.56 -22.27 -5.92
N THR A 336 -14.21 -23.55 -5.79
CA THR A 336 -13.72 -24.18 -4.55
C THR A 336 -12.36 -24.82 -4.74
#